data_AF-A0A529Y0V1-F1
#
_entry.id   AF-A0A529Y0V1-F1
#
_cell.length_a   1.000
_cell.length_b   1.000
_cell.length_c   1.000
_cell.angle_alpha   90.00
_cell.angle_beta   90.00
_cell.angle_gamma   90.00
#
_symmetry.space_group_name_H-M   'P 1'
#
loop_
_entity.id
_entity.type
_entity.pdbx_description
1 polymer ?
#
loop_
_entity_poly.entity_id
_entity_poly.type
_entity_poly.pdbx_seq_one_letter_code
_entity_poly.pdbx_strand_id
1 'polypeptide(L)'
;VESYDAVAAGDQAKAKEGAFQKAVNMALKDGGYPLKRAAAKVADQKLDAFIAANPELKLDAAAIRGGEKATVKADQAVADKILTKDEAAGATEVTVYTIPGGGAFAMFADPAAINWPMTIGILFILVLFVTMVYGPIAAILVEMFPTRIRYTGMSLPYHIGNGWFGGLLPATVFALSAYKGDIYYGLWYPVIIAAM
;
A
#
# COMPACT_ATOMS: atom_id res chain seq x y z
N VAL A 1 6.12 10.92 16.84
CA VAL A 1 6.68 9.55 16.92
C VAL A 1 8.11 9.69 17.37
N GLU A 2 8.50 9.03 18.47
CA GLU A 2 9.90 9.04 18.92
C GLU A 2 10.75 8.19 17.98
N SER A 3 11.85 8.75 17.47
CA SER A 3 12.84 8.00 16.68
C SER A 3 13.77 7.19 17.58
N TYR A 4 14.47 6.20 17.02
CA TYR A 4 15.47 5.42 17.75
C TYR A 4 16.71 5.17 16.88
N ASP A 5 17.85 4.95 17.54
CA ASP A 5 19.10 4.53 16.90
C ASP A 5 19.21 3.00 16.99
N ALA A 6 19.23 2.33 15.83
CA ALA A 6 19.27 0.89 15.75
C ALA A 6 20.61 0.29 16.21
N VAL A 7 21.72 1.02 16.04
CA VAL A 7 23.06 0.57 16.45
C VAL A 7 23.20 0.71 17.96
N ALA A 8 22.79 1.85 18.52
CA ALA A 8 22.82 2.09 19.96
C ALA A 8 21.82 1.20 20.74
N ALA A 9 20.75 0.73 20.08
CA ALA A 9 19.76 -0.13 20.70
C ALA A 9 20.23 -1.57 20.95
N GLY A 10 21.27 -2.05 20.26
CA GLY A 10 21.82 -3.41 20.43
C GLY A 10 20.72 -4.48 20.43
N ASP A 11 20.67 -5.30 21.48
CA ASP A 11 19.68 -6.38 21.64
C ASP A 11 18.22 -5.88 21.69
N GLN A 12 17.99 -4.61 22.02
CA GLN A 12 16.66 -4.00 22.05
C GLN A 12 16.20 -3.47 20.68
N ALA A 13 17.05 -3.47 19.65
CA ALA A 13 16.75 -2.88 18.35
C ALA A 13 15.44 -3.40 17.76
N LYS A 14 15.19 -4.71 17.86
CA LYS A 14 13.97 -5.34 17.34
C LYS A 14 12.70 -4.89 18.08
N ALA A 15 12.78 -4.72 19.39
CA ALA A 15 11.66 -4.26 20.21
C ALA A 15 11.36 -2.78 19.93
N LYS A 16 12.41 -1.94 19.85
CA LYS A 16 12.27 -0.51 19.52
C LYS A 16 11.74 -0.29 18.11
N GLU A 17 12.16 -1.09 17.14
CA GLU A 17 11.63 -1.04 15.76
C GLU A 17 10.14 -1.37 15.73
N GLY A 18 9.72 -2.44 16.43
CA GLY A 18 8.29 -2.80 16.51
C GLY A 18 7.45 -1.69 17.15
N ALA A 19 7.95 -1.07 18.23
CA ALA A 19 7.28 0.06 18.87
C ALA A 19 7.21 1.30 17.96
N PHE A 20 8.31 1.62 17.26
CA PHE A 20 8.39 2.71 16.30
C PHE A 20 7.39 2.50 15.16
N GLN A 21 7.40 1.34 14.50
CA GLN A 21 6.47 1.02 13.42
C GLN A 21 5.00 1.11 13.88
N LYS A 22 4.68 0.60 15.08
CA LYS A 22 3.34 0.74 15.65
C LYS A 22 2.95 2.20 15.84
N ALA A 23 3.84 3.02 16.41
CA ALA A 23 3.59 4.43 16.65
C ALA A 23 3.44 5.24 15.35
N VAL A 24 4.26 4.96 14.33
CA VAL A 24 4.12 5.57 12.98
C VAL A 24 2.75 5.23 12.38
N ASN A 25 2.37 3.94 12.37
CA ASN A 25 1.11 3.52 11.77
C ASN A 25 -0.12 4.08 12.51
N MET A 26 -0.06 4.18 13.84
CA MET A 26 -1.10 4.83 14.63
C MET A 26 -1.20 6.32 14.28
N ALA A 27 -0.07 7.04 14.26
CA ALA A 27 -0.06 8.46 13.90
C ALA A 27 -0.58 8.71 12.47
N LEU A 28 -0.24 7.85 11.52
CA LEU A 28 -0.77 7.91 10.15
C LEU A 28 -2.28 7.70 10.13
N LYS A 29 -2.77 6.66 10.83
CA LYS A 29 -4.21 6.39 10.94
C LYS A 29 -4.96 7.57 11.57
N ASP A 30 -4.45 8.13 12.66
CA ASP A 30 -5.03 9.28 13.35
C ASP A 30 -4.96 10.55 12.48
N GLY A 31 -3.95 10.64 11.61
CA GLY A 31 -3.82 11.66 10.57
C GLY A 31 -4.75 11.48 9.37
N GLY A 32 -5.66 10.50 9.39
CA GLY A 32 -6.63 10.26 8.34
C GLY A 32 -6.13 9.40 7.17
N TYR A 33 -4.94 8.81 7.26
CA TYR A 33 -4.49 7.84 6.26
C TYR A 33 -5.34 6.56 6.35
N PRO A 34 -5.69 5.94 5.21
CA PRO A 34 -6.61 4.81 5.16
C PRO A 34 -5.91 3.50 5.56
N LEU A 35 -5.48 3.41 6.81
CA LEU A 35 -4.83 2.24 7.38
C LEU A 35 -5.81 1.36 8.14
N LYS A 36 -5.82 0.07 7.82
CA LYS A 36 -6.64 -0.94 8.51
C LYS A 36 -5.73 -1.97 9.17
N ARG A 37 -6.02 -2.35 10.42
CA ARG A 37 -5.35 -3.50 11.06
C ARG A 37 -6.02 -4.79 10.63
N ALA A 38 -5.21 -5.76 10.22
CA ALA A 38 -5.65 -7.11 9.99
C ALA A 38 -6.09 -7.78 11.31
N ALA A 39 -6.75 -8.94 11.22
CA ALA A 39 -6.93 -9.80 12.39
C ALA A 39 -5.58 -10.43 12.79
N ALA A 40 -5.38 -10.65 14.09
CA ALA A 40 -4.25 -11.42 14.61
C ALA A 40 -4.75 -12.74 15.20
N LYS A 41 -3.99 -13.82 14.98
CA LYS A 41 -4.16 -15.07 15.71
C LYS A 41 -3.26 -15.03 16.94
N VAL A 42 -3.86 -15.16 18.12
CA VAL A 42 -3.14 -15.09 19.40
C VAL A 42 -3.47 -16.33 20.22
N ALA A 43 -2.43 -17.07 20.62
CA ALA A 43 -2.59 -18.20 21.50
C ALA A 43 -2.96 -17.77 22.92
N ASP A 44 -3.72 -18.59 23.66
CA ASP A 44 -4.18 -18.28 25.01
C ASP A 44 -3.02 -17.91 25.96
N GLN A 45 -1.87 -18.60 25.83
CA GLN A 45 -0.66 -18.33 26.61
C GLN A 45 -0.10 -16.91 26.41
N LYS A 46 -0.39 -16.28 25.27
CA LYS A 46 0.07 -14.92 24.93
C LYS A 46 -1.02 -13.88 25.02
N LEU A 47 -2.25 -14.26 25.33
CA LEU A 47 -3.39 -13.35 25.25
C LEU A 47 -3.23 -12.15 26.18
N ASP A 48 -2.86 -12.37 27.45
CA ASP A 48 -2.73 -11.27 28.41
C ASP A 48 -1.57 -10.32 28.05
N ALA A 49 -0.43 -10.88 27.62
CA ALA A 49 0.71 -10.09 27.13
C ALA A 49 0.35 -9.29 25.87
N PHE A 50 -0.45 -9.87 24.98
CA PHE A 50 -0.95 -9.19 23.78
C PHE A 50 -1.89 -8.03 24.14
N ILE A 51 -2.80 -8.22 25.10
CA ILE A 51 -3.72 -7.18 25.58
C ILE A 51 -2.92 -6.03 26.23
N ALA A 52 -1.95 -6.34 27.09
CA ALA A 52 -1.08 -5.34 27.72
C ALA A 52 -0.27 -4.53 26.70
N ALA A 53 0.19 -5.17 25.62
CA ALA A 53 0.93 -4.51 24.54
C ALA A 53 0.03 -3.68 23.60
N ASN A 54 -1.29 -3.86 23.63
CA ASN A 54 -2.26 -3.20 22.75
C ASN A 54 -3.43 -2.54 23.52
N PRO A 55 -3.15 -1.58 24.42
CA PRO A 55 -4.19 -0.91 25.20
C PRO A 55 -5.21 -0.16 24.33
N GLU A 56 -4.80 0.27 23.13
CA GLU A 56 -5.67 0.98 22.19
C GLU A 56 -6.86 0.14 21.69
N LEU A 57 -6.75 -1.19 21.75
CA LEU A 57 -7.81 -2.10 21.30
C LEU A 57 -8.90 -2.33 22.35
N LYS A 58 -8.70 -1.89 23.61
CA LYS A 58 -9.65 -2.04 24.72
C LYS A 58 -10.23 -3.47 24.84
N LEU A 59 -9.35 -4.46 24.70
CA LEU A 59 -9.71 -5.87 24.70
C LEU A 59 -9.99 -6.37 26.12
N ASP A 60 -11.03 -7.19 26.27
CA ASP A 60 -11.34 -7.89 27.51
C ASP A 60 -10.94 -9.37 27.38
N ALA A 61 -10.00 -9.80 28.22
CA ALA A 61 -9.46 -11.15 28.19
C ALA A 61 -10.53 -12.21 28.52
N ALA A 62 -11.43 -11.94 29.46
CA ALA A 62 -12.50 -12.86 29.83
C ALA A 62 -13.54 -12.99 28.72
N ALA A 63 -13.87 -11.87 28.05
CA ALA A 63 -14.77 -11.89 26.90
C ALA A 63 -14.17 -12.67 25.72
N ILE A 64 -12.87 -12.51 25.43
CA ILE A 64 -12.20 -13.25 24.35
C ILE A 64 -12.14 -14.75 24.66
N ARG A 65 -11.77 -15.11 25.90
CA ARG A 65 -11.73 -16.52 26.34
C ARG A 65 -13.10 -17.19 26.36
N GLY A 66 -14.15 -16.42 26.63
CA GLY A 66 -15.55 -16.87 26.57
C GLY A 66 -16.15 -16.90 25.16
N GLY A 67 -15.44 -16.37 24.16
CA GLY A 67 -15.89 -16.27 22.78
C GLY A 67 -15.47 -17.45 21.90
N GLU A 68 -15.37 -17.17 20.59
CA GLU A 68 -14.97 -18.16 19.59
C GLU A 68 -13.47 -18.51 19.71
N LYS A 69 -13.19 -19.80 19.85
CA LYS A 69 -11.83 -20.35 20.01
C LYS A 69 -11.54 -21.40 18.95
N ALA A 70 -10.34 -21.37 18.40
CA ALA A 70 -9.85 -22.38 17.48
C ALA A 70 -8.78 -23.24 18.18
N THR A 71 -8.90 -24.55 18.05
CA THR A 71 -7.86 -25.49 18.47
C THR A 71 -6.96 -25.79 17.29
N VAL A 72 -5.66 -25.52 17.40
CA VAL A 72 -4.66 -25.83 16.36
C VAL A 72 -3.56 -26.70 16.94
N LYS A 73 -2.97 -27.55 16.11
CA LYS A 73 -1.82 -28.38 16.51
C LYS A 73 -0.65 -27.49 16.90
N ALA A 74 0.07 -27.85 17.96
CA ALA A 74 1.20 -27.06 18.43
C ALA A 74 2.28 -26.90 17.37
N ASP A 75 2.56 -27.93 16.58
CA ASP A 75 3.51 -27.86 15.47
C ASP A 75 3.12 -26.80 14.42
N GLN A 76 1.82 -26.68 14.12
CA GLN A 76 1.30 -25.66 13.21
C GLN A 76 1.35 -24.27 13.85
N ALA A 77 1.02 -24.14 15.13
CA ALA A 77 1.11 -22.86 15.84
C ALA A 77 2.56 -22.35 15.95
N VAL A 78 3.53 -23.25 16.05
CA VAL A 78 4.96 -22.93 15.99
C VAL A 78 5.39 -22.56 14.58
N ALA A 79 4.94 -23.30 13.55
CA ALA A 79 5.23 -23.00 12.15
C ALA A 79 4.68 -21.62 11.73
N ASP A 80 3.47 -21.29 12.18
CA ASP A 80 2.79 -20.01 11.95
C ASP A 80 3.33 -18.87 12.84
N LYS A 81 4.35 -19.15 13.66
CA LYS A 81 4.97 -18.19 14.59
C LYS A 81 4.00 -17.57 15.60
N ILE A 82 2.92 -18.27 15.93
CA ILE A 82 1.97 -17.88 16.98
C ILE A 82 2.62 -18.13 18.36
N LEU A 83 3.30 -19.26 18.51
CA LEU A 83 4.08 -19.64 19.70
C LEU A 83 5.51 -20.04 19.32
N THR A 84 6.44 -19.95 20.27
CA THR A 84 7.73 -20.62 20.19
C THR A 84 7.60 -22.07 20.66
N LYS A 85 8.62 -22.89 20.36
CA LYS A 85 8.66 -24.30 20.82
C LYS A 85 8.62 -24.40 22.35
N ASP A 86 9.28 -23.47 23.02
CA ASP A 86 9.34 -23.43 24.49
C ASP A 86 7.99 -23.03 25.08
N GLU A 87 7.28 -22.08 24.46
CA GLU A 87 5.95 -21.63 24.90
C GLU A 87 4.84 -22.65 24.61
N ALA A 88 5.04 -23.54 23.64
CA ALA A 88 4.15 -24.66 23.40
C ALA A 88 4.27 -25.74 24.48
N ALA A 89 5.37 -25.76 25.26
CA ALA A 89 5.60 -26.62 26.43
C ALA A 89 5.30 -28.12 26.20
N GLY A 90 5.46 -28.62 24.97
CA GLY A 90 5.15 -30.01 24.60
C GLY A 90 3.66 -30.34 24.48
N ALA A 91 2.77 -29.34 24.48
CA ALA A 91 1.34 -29.53 24.19
C ALA A 91 1.16 -30.06 22.76
N THR A 92 0.20 -30.96 22.55
CA THR A 92 -0.18 -31.45 21.22
C THR A 92 -1.09 -30.46 20.48
N GLU A 93 -1.90 -29.73 21.24
CA GLU A 93 -2.87 -28.76 20.75
C GLU A 93 -2.84 -27.48 21.59
N VAL A 94 -3.05 -26.34 20.95
CA VAL A 94 -3.08 -25.03 21.59
C VAL A 94 -4.33 -24.27 21.17
N THR A 95 -4.90 -23.54 22.12
CA THR A 95 -6.08 -22.70 21.89
C THR A 95 -5.63 -21.35 21.32
N VAL A 96 -6.21 -20.95 20.19
CA VAL A 96 -5.92 -19.71 19.48
C VAL A 96 -7.19 -18.92 19.26
N TYR A 97 -7.13 -17.63 19.57
CA TYR A 97 -8.20 -16.67 19.35
C TYR A 97 -7.87 -15.79 18.15
N THR A 98 -8.90 -15.45 17.38
CA THR A 98 -8.78 -14.46 16.30
C THR A 98 -9.22 -13.11 16.85
N ILE A 99 -8.27 -12.17 16.96
CA ILE A 99 -8.52 -10.82 17.48
C ILE A 99 -8.67 -9.85 16.29
N PRO A 100 -9.88 -9.32 16.03
CA PRO A 100 -10.08 -8.34 14.98
C PRO A 100 -9.23 -7.09 15.24
N GLY A 101 -8.53 -6.62 14.21
CA GLY A 101 -7.68 -5.43 14.34
C GLY A 101 -6.45 -5.62 15.22
N GLY A 102 -6.10 -6.84 15.62
CA GLY A 102 -4.88 -7.12 16.39
C GLY A 102 -3.59 -7.18 15.56
N GLY A 103 -3.73 -7.38 14.25
CA GLY A 103 -2.62 -7.65 13.33
C GLY A 103 -1.93 -6.40 12.80
N ALA A 104 -1.14 -6.60 11.74
CA ALA A 104 -0.38 -5.56 11.07
C ALA A 104 -1.29 -4.52 10.40
N PHE A 105 -0.80 -3.29 10.31
CA PHE A 105 -1.44 -2.25 9.50
C PHE A 105 -1.12 -2.47 8.03
N ALA A 106 -2.14 -2.33 7.19
CA ALA A 106 -1.99 -2.26 5.75
C ALA A 106 -2.79 -1.07 5.22
N MET A 107 -2.30 -0.47 4.13
CA MET A 107 -3.11 0.47 3.36
C MET A 107 -4.34 -0.27 2.83
N PHE A 108 -5.51 0.31 3.07
CA PHE A 108 -6.79 -0.23 2.64
C PHE A 108 -7.52 0.84 1.84
N ALA A 109 -7.63 0.64 0.53
CA ALA A 109 -8.48 1.49 -0.29
C ALA A 109 -9.94 1.07 -0.08
N ASP A 110 -10.69 1.82 0.72
CA ASP A 110 -12.12 1.56 0.95
C ASP A 110 -12.92 1.84 -0.33
N PRO A 111 -13.49 0.83 -0.99
CA PRO A 111 -14.28 1.04 -2.20
C PRO A 111 -15.53 1.90 -1.96
N ALA A 112 -16.05 1.94 -0.73
CA ALA A 112 -17.22 2.74 -0.38
C ALA A 112 -16.89 4.24 -0.27
N ALA A 113 -15.62 4.59 -0.04
CA ALA A 113 -15.16 5.97 -0.01
C ALA A 113 -14.96 6.58 -1.41
N ILE A 114 -15.00 5.75 -2.47
CA ILE A 114 -14.83 6.19 -3.85
C ILE A 114 -16.16 6.72 -4.40
N ASN A 115 -16.17 7.95 -4.91
CA ASN A 115 -17.29 8.46 -5.70
C ASN A 115 -17.28 7.82 -7.09
N TRP A 116 -17.83 6.62 -7.18
CA TRP A 116 -17.84 5.82 -8.41
C TRP A 116 -18.41 6.55 -9.63
N PRO A 117 -19.59 7.21 -9.55
CA PRO A 117 -20.13 7.94 -10.69
C PRO A 117 -19.18 9.03 -11.21
N MET A 118 -18.58 9.82 -10.31
CA MET A 118 -17.66 10.89 -10.69
C MET A 118 -16.36 10.33 -11.27
N THR A 119 -15.77 9.31 -10.64
CA THR A 119 -14.55 8.65 -11.12
C THR A 119 -14.76 8.09 -12.52
N ILE A 120 -15.86 7.38 -12.75
CA ILE A 120 -16.21 6.84 -14.07
C ILE A 120 -16.41 7.97 -15.08
N GLY A 121 -17.10 9.05 -14.70
CA GLY A 121 -17.30 10.23 -15.56
C GLY A 121 -15.98 10.88 -15.99
N ILE A 122 -15.05 11.08 -15.06
CA ILE A 122 -13.71 11.63 -15.36
C ILE A 122 -12.94 10.69 -16.29
N LEU A 123 -12.90 9.39 -15.98
CA LEU A 123 -12.22 8.40 -16.83
C LEU A 123 -12.83 8.34 -18.24
N PHE A 124 -14.15 8.44 -18.36
CA PHE A 124 -14.83 8.49 -19.64
C PHE A 124 -14.41 9.72 -20.46
N ILE A 125 -14.39 10.91 -19.85
CA ILE A 125 -13.95 12.15 -20.52
C ILE A 125 -12.49 12.02 -20.97
N LEU A 126 -11.60 11.48 -20.12
CA LEU A 126 -10.20 11.27 -20.47
C LEU A 126 -10.05 10.31 -21.66
N VAL A 127 -10.74 9.17 -21.65
CA VAL A 127 -10.73 8.20 -22.76
C VAL A 127 -11.33 8.82 -24.03
N LEU A 128 -12.40 9.60 -23.90
CA LEU A 128 -13.01 10.30 -25.03
C LEU A 128 -12.00 11.26 -25.68
N PHE A 129 -11.29 12.07 -24.91
CA PHE A 129 -10.22 12.91 -25.45
C PHE A 129 -9.10 12.10 -26.12
N VAL A 130 -8.67 10.99 -25.51
CA VAL A 130 -7.68 10.10 -26.13
C VAL A 130 -8.19 9.58 -27.48
N THR A 131 -9.44 9.15 -27.59
CA THR A 131 -10.00 8.65 -28.85
C THR A 131 -10.12 9.73 -29.93
N MET A 132 -10.53 10.95 -29.56
CA MET A 132 -10.61 12.09 -30.47
C MET A 132 -9.25 12.48 -31.05
N VAL A 133 -8.17 12.22 -30.32
CA VAL A 133 -6.80 12.53 -30.73
C VAL A 133 -6.20 11.37 -31.55
N TYR A 134 -6.33 10.13 -31.07
CA TYR A 134 -5.72 8.96 -31.71
C TYR A 134 -6.29 8.65 -33.09
N GLY A 135 -7.59 8.87 -33.32
CA GLY A 135 -8.23 8.62 -34.62
C GLY A 135 -7.63 9.49 -35.74
N PRO A 136 -7.67 10.83 -35.63
CA PRO A 136 -7.11 11.73 -36.63
C PRO A 136 -5.59 11.65 -36.77
N ILE A 137 -4.84 11.48 -35.68
CA ILE A 137 -3.36 11.42 -35.72
C ILE A 137 -2.87 10.28 -36.61
N ALA A 138 -3.49 9.10 -36.52
CA ALA A 138 -3.12 7.95 -37.33
C ALA A 138 -3.33 8.21 -38.84
N ALA A 139 -4.41 8.91 -39.21
CA ALA A 139 -4.67 9.27 -40.60
C ALA A 139 -3.67 10.33 -41.10
N ILE A 140 -3.48 11.41 -40.33
CA ILE A 140 -2.63 12.54 -40.72
C ILE A 140 -1.15 12.12 -40.82
N LEU A 141 -0.63 11.33 -39.88
CA LEU A 141 0.77 10.88 -39.92
C LEU A 141 1.09 10.06 -41.17
N VAL A 142 0.14 9.29 -41.68
CA VAL A 142 0.32 8.46 -42.90
C VAL A 142 0.36 9.34 -44.16
N GLU A 143 -0.33 10.48 -44.14
CA GLU A 143 -0.39 11.45 -45.24
C GLU A 143 0.82 12.40 -45.27
N MET A 144 1.37 12.76 -44.10
CA MET A 144 2.49 13.70 -43.98
C MET A 144 3.83 13.14 -44.50
N PHE A 145 3.98 11.82 -44.61
CA PHE A 145 5.22 11.19 -45.05
C PHE A 145 5.08 10.44 -46.39
N PRO A 146 6.02 10.65 -47.34
CA PRO A 146 6.09 9.86 -48.57
C PRO A 146 6.18 8.36 -48.29
N THR A 147 5.52 7.54 -49.13
CA THR A 147 5.41 6.09 -48.96
C THR A 147 6.73 5.37 -48.70
N ARG A 148 7.83 5.81 -49.33
CA ARG A 148 9.17 5.21 -49.20
C ARG A 148 9.82 5.36 -47.81
N ILE A 149 9.46 6.40 -47.05
CA ILE A 149 10.04 6.68 -45.71
C ILE A 149 8.99 6.64 -44.60
N ARG A 150 7.74 6.34 -44.93
CA ARG A 150 6.60 6.45 -44.01
C ARG A 150 6.84 5.72 -42.69
N TYR A 151 7.35 4.49 -42.73
CA TYR A 151 7.57 3.71 -41.50
C TYR A 151 8.63 4.34 -40.58
N THR A 152 9.77 4.76 -41.15
CA THR A 152 10.86 5.43 -40.41
C THR A 152 10.47 6.85 -39.96
N GLY A 153 9.73 7.57 -40.80
CA GLY A 153 9.26 8.93 -40.53
C GLY A 153 8.18 8.98 -39.45
N MET A 154 7.29 7.99 -39.40
CA MET A 154 6.27 7.86 -38.34
C MET A 154 6.86 7.34 -37.02
N SER A 155 7.88 6.47 -37.07
CA SER A 155 8.43 5.88 -35.84
C SER A 155 9.25 6.86 -35.01
N LEU A 156 9.94 7.82 -35.65
CA LEU A 156 10.78 8.79 -34.93
C LEU A 156 9.97 9.70 -33.98
N PRO A 157 8.88 10.37 -34.41
CA PRO A 157 8.00 11.11 -33.51
C PRO A 157 7.39 10.22 -32.42
N TYR A 158 6.99 8.98 -32.77
CA TYR A 158 6.39 8.05 -31.82
C TYR A 158 7.37 7.63 -30.72
N HIS A 159 8.62 7.31 -31.07
CA HIS A 159 9.63 6.90 -30.09
C HIS A 159 10.14 8.07 -29.24
N ILE A 160 10.23 9.27 -29.79
CA ILE A 160 10.60 10.46 -29.00
C ILE A 160 9.45 10.81 -28.04
N GLY A 161 8.22 10.86 -28.54
CA GLY A 161 7.00 11.10 -27.76
C GLY A 161 6.86 10.11 -26.61
N ASN A 162 6.75 8.84 -26.93
CA ASN A 162 6.46 7.81 -25.94
C ASN A 162 7.68 7.40 -25.13
N GLY A 163 8.86 7.36 -25.75
CA GLY A 163 10.09 6.93 -25.10
C GLY A 163 10.67 7.97 -24.16
N TRP A 164 10.80 9.22 -24.62
CA TRP A 164 11.43 10.27 -23.82
C TRP A 164 10.42 10.93 -22.90
N PHE A 165 9.35 11.51 -23.45
CA PHE A 165 8.37 12.23 -22.64
C PHE A 165 7.47 11.29 -21.85
N GLY A 166 6.98 10.21 -22.47
CA GLY A 166 6.21 9.19 -21.77
C GLY A 166 7.06 8.38 -20.78
N GLY A 167 8.23 7.92 -21.20
CA GLY A 167 9.09 7.05 -20.38
C GLY A 167 9.68 7.74 -19.16
N LEU A 168 10.00 9.03 -19.25
CA LEU A 168 10.53 9.80 -18.11
C LEU A 168 9.43 10.40 -17.22
N LEU A 169 8.16 10.27 -17.59
CA LEU A 169 7.03 10.82 -16.85
C LEU A 169 7.01 10.33 -15.38
N PRO A 170 7.10 9.02 -15.06
CA PRO A 170 7.00 8.59 -13.66
C PRO A 170 8.12 9.16 -12.77
N ALA A 171 9.35 9.15 -13.27
CA ALA A 171 10.50 9.68 -12.55
C ALA A 171 10.40 11.19 -12.34
N THR A 172 9.99 11.93 -13.38
CA THR A 172 9.88 13.40 -13.34
C THR A 172 8.72 13.84 -12.45
N VAL A 173 7.55 13.21 -12.59
CA VAL A 173 6.37 13.46 -11.74
C VAL A 173 6.72 13.22 -10.27
N PHE A 174 7.37 12.09 -9.96
CA PHE A 174 7.79 11.79 -8.60
C PHE A 174 8.77 12.83 -8.05
N ALA A 175 9.81 13.18 -8.82
CA ALA A 175 10.81 14.16 -8.41
C ALA A 175 10.19 15.54 -8.18
N LEU A 176 9.27 15.99 -9.05
CA LEU A 176 8.56 17.26 -8.91
C LEU A 176 7.66 17.28 -7.67
N SER A 177 6.87 16.23 -7.46
CA SER A 177 6.00 16.13 -6.28
C SER A 177 6.82 16.07 -4.98
N ALA A 178 7.95 15.35 -4.98
CA ALA A 178 8.87 15.31 -3.84
C ALA A 178 9.55 16.66 -3.58
N TYR A 179 9.99 17.36 -4.63
CA TYR A 179 10.61 18.68 -4.54
C TYR A 179 9.66 19.72 -3.95
N LYS A 180 8.38 19.71 -4.35
CA LYS A 180 7.38 20.66 -3.84
C LYS A 180 6.67 20.24 -2.56
N GLY A 181 6.70 18.95 -2.22
CA GLY A 181 5.90 18.40 -1.12
C GLY A 181 4.40 18.36 -1.43
N ASP A 182 4.02 18.45 -2.71
CA ASP A 182 2.63 18.38 -3.17
C ASP A 182 2.50 17.28 -4.22
N ILE A 183 1.65 16.29 -3.93
CA ILE A 183 1.41 15.13 -4.78
C ILE A 183 0.89 15.52 -6.17
N TYR A 184 0.21 16.66 -6.29
CA TYR A 184 -0.36 17.15 -7.54
C TYR A 184 0.63 17.94 -8.38
N TYR A 185 1.76 18.37 -7.81
CA TYR A 185 2.70 19.25 -8.53
C TYR A 185 3.31 18.56 -9.75
N GLY A 186 3.52 17.25 -9.70
CA GLY A 186 3.98 16.48 -10.85
C GLY A 186 3.03 16.52 -12.06
N LEU A 187 1.74 16.85 -11.89
CA LEU A 187 0.78 16.98 -13.00
C LEU A 187 1.16 18.10 -13.99
N TRP A 188 1.98 19.07 -13.57
CA TRP A 188 2.47 20.12 -14.47
C TRP A 188 3.36 19.58 -15.59
N TYR A 189 4.05 18.45 -15.38
CA TYR A 189 4.89 17.85 -16.41
C TYR A 189 4.08 17.50 -17.68
N PRO A 190 3.07 16.60 -17.64
CA PRO A 190 2.31 16.29 -18.84
C PRO A 190 1.52 17.49 -19.38
N VAL A 191 1.08 18.43 -18.53
CA VAL A 191 0.35 19.63 -18.97
C VAL A 191 1.24 20.55 -19.81
N ILE A 192 2.48 20.81 -19.38
CA ILE A 192 3.42 21.66 -20.12
C ILE A 192 3.85 20.97 -21.41
N ILE A 193 4.15 19.66 -21.36
CA ILE A 193 4.53 18.90 -22.56
C ILE A 193 3.40 18.89 -23.59
N ALA A 194 2.15 18.75 -23.18
CA ALA A 194 1.00 18.77 -24.09
C ALA A 194 0.67 20.17 -24.66
N ALA A 195 1.15 21.24 -24.02
CA ALA A 195 0.90 22.62 -24.45
C ALA A 195 1.93 23.15 -25.48
N MET A 196 3.04 22.44 -25.69
CA MET A 196 4.07 22.75 -26.70
C MET A 196 3.76 22.10 -28.04
#